data_AF-A0A2T0HIT3-F1
#
_entry.id   AF-A0A2T0HIT3-F1
#
_cell.length_a   1.000
_cell.length_b   1.000
_cell.length_c   1.000
_cell.angle_alpha   90.00
_cell.angle_beta   90.00
_cell.angle_gamma   90.00
#
_symmetry.space_group_name_H-M   'P 1'
#
loop_
_entity.id
_entity.type
_entity.pdbx_description
1 polymer ?
#
loop_
_entity_poly.entity_id
_entity_poly.type
_entity_poly.pdbx_seq_one_letter_code
_entity_poly.pdbx_strand_id
1 'polypeptide(L)' 'MRVECKPVFGLVDVNEFYCSVERIFRPELKNKPVVVLSNSDLRGRNR' A
#
# COMPACT_ATOMS: atom_id res chain seq x y z
N MET A 1 -18.13 -3.49 -41.27
CA MET A 1 -16.80 -3.30 -40.65
C MET A 1 -17.04 -2.97 -39.17
N ARG A 2 -16.71 -3.86 -38.23
CA ARG A 2 -16.84 -3.59 -36.78
C ARG A 2 -15.45 -3.25 -36.26
N VAL A 3 -15.31 -2.09 -35.63
CA VAL A 3 -14.07 -1.69 -34.96
C VAL A 3 -14.09 -2.37 -33.59
N GLU A 4 -13.14 -3.27 -33.35
CA GLU A 4 -12.94 -3.87 -32.04
C GLU A 4 -11.99 -2.96 -31.24
N CYS A 5 -12.56 -2.21 -30.28
CA CYS A 5 -11.79 -1.43 -29.33
C CYS A 5 -11.29 -2.36 -28.23
N LYS A 6 -9.96 -2.59 -28.17
CA LYS A 6 -9.35 -3.35 -27.07
C LYS A 6 -9.44 -2.51 -25.78
N PRO A 7 -9.78 -3.12 -24.64
CA PRO A 7 -9.80 -2.40 -23.37
C PRO A 7 -8.39 -1.91 -23.02
N VAL A 8 -8.30 -0.66 -22.56
CA VAL A 8 -7.08 -0.08 -22.00
C VAL A 8 -7.09 -0.29 -20.49
N PHE A 9 -6.01 -0.86 -19.95
CA PHE A 9 -5.84 -1.06 -18.52
C PHE A 9 -4.76 -0.11 -17.97
N GLY A 10 -5.01 0.44 -16.80
CA GLY A 10 -4.03 1.22 -16.03
C GLY A 10 -3.70 0.49 -14.73
N LEU A 11 -2.42 0.43 -14.37
CA LEU A 11 -1.97 -0.05 -13.08
C LEU A 11 -1.66 1.16 -12.19
N VAL A 12 -2.26 1.20 -11.00
CA VAL A 12 -1.99 2.21 -9.98
C VAL A 12 -1.43 1.49 -8.76
N ASP A 13 -0.26 1.93 -8.33
CA ASP A 13 0.39 1.46 -7.12
C ASP A 13 0.83 2.67 -6.29
N VAL A 14 0.80 2.54 -4.97
CA VAL A 14 1.11 3.61 -4.03
C VAL A 14 2.33 3.24 -3.21
N ASN A 15 3.33 4.12 -3.23
CA ASN A 15 4.51 3.96 -2.39
C ASN A 15 4.12 3.97 -0.90
N GLU A 16 4.48 2.89 -0.21
CA GLU A 16 4.26 2.68 1.22
C GLU A 16 2.83 3.01 1.70
N PHE A 17 1.81 2.53 0.98
CA PHE A 17 0.39 2.86 1.18
C PHE A 17 -0.04 3.00 2.66
N TYR A 18 0.16 1.97 3.49
CA TYR A 18 -0.25 2.01 4.89
C TYR A 18 0.49 3.06 5.71
N CYS A 19 1.80 3.23 5.51
CA CYS A 19 2.57 4.28 6.19
C CYS A 19 2.14 5.68 5.76
N SER A 20 1.78 5.85 4.49
CA SER A 20 1.27 7.11 3.94
C SER A 20 -0.09 7.47 4.55
N VAL A 21 -0.99 6.49 4.71
CA VAL A 21 -2.29 6.68 5.39
C VAL A 21 -2.09 7.10 6.85
N GLU A 22 -1.22 6.41 7.60
CA GLU A 22 -0.92 6.78 8.99
C GLU A 22 -0.43 8.22 9.12
N ARG A 23 0.44 8.70 8.23
CA ARG A 23 0.94 10.09 8.25
C ARG A 23 -0.11 11.14 7.94
N ILE A 24 -1.15 10.80 7.18
CA ILE A 24 -2.28 11.70 6.88
C ILE A 24 -3.12 11.90 8.14
N PHE A 25 -3.48 10.81 8.80
CA PHE A 25 -4.33 10.86 10.00
C PHE A 25 -3.57 11.17 11.29
N ARG A 26 -2.24 10.98 11.29
CA ARG A 26 -1.32 11.29 12.39
C ARG A 26 -0.17 12.18 11.91
N PRO A 27 -0.40 13.49 11.72
CA PRO A 27 0.58 14.42 11.15
C PRO A 27 1.91 14.47 11.92
N GLU A 28 1.92 14.13 13.21
CA GLU A 28 3.12 14.05 14.04
C GLU A 28 4.11 12.95 13.59
N LEU A 29 3.70 12.04 12.71
CA LEU A 29 4.54 10.98 12.14
C LEU A 29 5.30 11.39 10.87
N LYS A 30 5.03 12.58 10.29
CA LYS A 30 5.60 13.00 8.99
C LYS A 30 7.13 12.97 8.91
N ASN A 31 7.83 13.23 10.01
CA ASN A 31 9.30 13.24 10.07
C ASN A 31 9.86 12.10 10.91
N LYS A 32 9.07 11.04 11.11
CA LYS A 32 9.45 9.88 11.91
C LYS A 32 9.56 8.65 11.01
N PRO A 33 10.49 7.73 11.28
CA PRO A 33 10.42 6.38 10.73
C PRO A 33 9.11 5.72 11.17
N VAL A 34 8.39 5.12 10.23
CA VAL A 34 7.10 4.45 10.48
C VAL A 34 7.15 3.06 9.87
N VAL A 35 6.75 2.07 10.67
CA VAL A 35 6.52 0.69 10.22
C VAL A 35 5.09 0.34 10.62
N VAL A 36 4.32 -0.20 9.68
CA VAL A 36 2.97 -0.73 9.95
C VAL A 36 3.06 -2.25 9.93
N LEU A 37 2.61 -2.89 11.01
CA LEU A 37 2.58 -4.33 11.18
C LEU A 37 1.12 -4.80 11.32
N SER A 38 0.85 -5.96 10.76
CA SER A 38 -0.34 -6.77 10.97
C SER A 38 -0.07 -7.82 12.06
N ASN A 39 -1.14 -8.37 12.60
CA ASN A 39 -1.08 -9.43 13.61
C ASN A 39 -0.38 -10.71 13.13
N SER A 40 -0.23 -10.89 11.81
CA SER A 40 0.40 -12.07 11.21
C SER A 40 1.92 -11.92 11.07
N ASP A 41 2.46 -10.70 11.07
CA ASP A 41 3.88 -10.46 10.77
C ASP A 41 4.81 -11.04 11.83
N LEU A 42 4.31 -11.23 13.06
CA LEU A 42 5.06 -11.82 14.17
C LEU A 42 4.93 -13.34 14.28
N ARG A 43 4.18 -14.00 13.38
CA ARG A 43 4.03 -15.48 13.39
C ARG A 43 5.28 -16.21 12.86
N GLY A 44 6.46 -15.67 13.12
CA GLY A 44 7.75 -16.24 12.79
C GLY A 44 7.85 -17.70 13.23
N ARG A 45 7.97 -18.55 12.22
CA ARG A 45 8.36 -19.97 12.20
C ARG A 45 9.14 -20.41 13.45
N ASN A 46 8.48 -21.17 14.32
CA ASN A 46 9.08 -22.30 15.01
C ASN A 46 8.48 -23.56 14.40
N ARG A 47 9.09 -24.05 13.31
CA ARG A 47 9.10 -25.48 13.02
C ARG A 47 10.46 -26.00 13.46
#